data_AF-A0A9E1H9B1-F1
#
_entry.id   AF-A0A9E1H9B1-F1
#
_cell.length_a   1.000
_cell.length_b   1.000
_cell.length_c   1.000
_cell.angle_alpha   90.00
_cell.angle_beta   90.00
_cell.angle_gamma   90.00
#
_symmetry.space_group_name_H-M   'P 1'
#
loop_
_entity.id
_entity.type
_entity.pdbx_description
1 polymer ?
#
loop_
_entity_poly.entity_id
_entity_poly.type
_entity_poly.pdbx_seq_one_letter_code
_entity_poly.pdbx_strand_id
1 'polypeptide(L)'
;MAAARETLQVAQECFEGNHYKDAINRSYYAAFYAVKAVLALEERDFKRHKDVMAYFNQKYVAAYVFPRDIGRKLARLQQNR
;
A
#
# COMPACT_ATOMS: atom_id res chain seq x y z
N MET A 1 7.65 -7.66 4.76
CA MET A 1 7.59 -8.02 3.33
C MET A 1 6.74 -9.27 3.05
N ALA A 2 6.83 -10.35 3.84
CA ALA A 2 6.01 -11.56 3.66
C ALA A 2 4.49 -11.25 3.60
N ALA A 3 3.95 -10.55 4.61
CA ALA A 3 2.53 -10.18 4.65
C ALA A 3 2.05 -9.38 3.41
N ALA A 4 2.91 -8.55 2.82
CA ALA A 4 2.56 -7.79 1.61
C ALA A 4 2.42 -8.71 0.39
N ARG A 5 3.32 -9.71 0.26
CA ARG A 5 3.28 -10.69 -0.83
C ARG A 5 2.09 -11.64 -0.69
N GLU A 6 1.86 -12.16 0.52
CA GLU A 6 0.69 -13.00 0.81
C GLU A 6 -0.62 -12.27 0.53
N THR A 7 -0.75 -11.02 1.00
CA THR A 7 -1.97 -10.23 0.75
C THR A 7 -2.16 -9.93 -0.74
N LEU A 8 -1.08 -9.74 -1.50
CA LEU A 8 -1.14 -9.54 -2.95
C LEU A 8 -1.61 -10.81 -3.66
N GLN A 9 -1.13 -11.98 -3.25
CA GLN A 9 -1.61 -13.25 -3.78
C GLN A 9 -3.11 -13.41 -3.55
N VAL A 10 -3.60 -13.13 -2.33
CA VAL A 10 -5.04 -13.15 -2.04
C VAL A 10 -5.81 -12.15 -2.89
N ALA A 11 -5.25 -10.96 -3.14
CA ALA A 11 -5.88 -9.97 -4.03
C ALA A 11 -6.05 -10.51 -5.45
N GLN A 12 -5.05 -11.25 -5.95
CA GLN A 12 -5.09 -11.88 -7.27
C GLN A 12 -6.15 -13.00 -7.32
N GLU A 13 -6.20 -13.86 -6.31
CA GLU A 13 -7.22 -14.91 -6.19
C GLU A 13 -8.64 -14.32 -6.17
N CYS A 14 -8.85 -13.23 -5.41
CA CYS A 14 -10.13 -12.51 -5.42
C CYS A 14 -10.48 -11.94 -6.79
N PHE A 15 -9.50 -11.44 -7.54
CA PHE A 15 -9.72 -10.89 -8.88
C PHE A 15 -10.11 -12.00 -9.87
N GLU A 16 -9.39 -13.12 -9.86
CA GLU A 16 -9.68 -14.29 -10.69
C GLU A 16 -11.07 -14.89 -10.37
N GLY A 17 -11.47 -14.85 -9.10
CA GLY A 17 -12.81 -15.22 -8.63
C GLY A 17 -13.92 -14.20 -8.92
N ASN A 18 -13.66 -13.12 -9.64
CA ASN A 18 -14.61 -12.01 -9.88
C ASN A 18 -15.08 -11.27 -8.60
N HIS A 19 -14.40 -11.45 -7.48
CA HIS A 19 -14.67 -10.75 -6.22
C HIS A 19 -13.94 -9.39 -6.21
N TYR A 20 -14.33 -8.51 -7.13
CA TYR A 20 -13.60 -7.26 -7.41
C TYR A 20 -13.50 -6.32 -6.21
N LYS A 21 -14.53 -6.24 -5.36
CA LYS A 21 -14.48 -5.40 -4.15
C LYS A 21 -13.39 -5.89 -3.18
N ASP A 22 -13.33 -7.21 -2.96
CA ASP A 22 -12.31 -7.82 -2.11
C ASP A 22 -10.92 -7.69 -2.74
N ALA A 23 -10.80 -7.86 -4.05
CA ALA A 23 -9.54 -7.67 -4.76
C ALA A 23 -8.97 -6.25 -4.57
N ILE A 24 -9.82 -5.21 -4.64
CA ILE A 24 -9.41 -3.82 -4.40
C ILE A 24 -8.97 -3.62 -2.95
N ASN A 25 -9.76 -4.12 -1.99
CA ASN A 25 -9.45 -4.01 -0.58
C ASN A 25 -8.11 -4.70 -0.23
N ARG A 26 -7.90 -5.93 -0.71
CA ARG A 26 -6.65 -6.68 -0.53
C ARG A 26 -5.48 -6.00 -1.22
N SER A 27 -5.66 -5.45 -2.42
CA SER A 27 -4.62 -4.66 -3.10
C SER A 27 -4.20 -3.43 -2.29
N TYR A 28 -5.16 -2.74 -1.65
CA TYR A 28 -4.85 -1.63 -0.74
C TYR A 28 -4.00 -2.10 0.45
N TYR A 29 -4.37 -3.20 1.11
CA TYR A 29 -3.62 -3.69 2.27
C TYR A 29 -2.25 -4.26 1.91
N ALA A 30 -2.10 -4.91 0.76
CA ALA A 30 -0.81 -5.36 0.25
C ALA A 30 0.14 -4.16 0.09
N ALA A 31 -0.33 -3.08 -0.54
CA ALA A 31 0.43 -1.85 -0.70
C ALA A 31 0.73 -1.17 0.65
N PHE A 32 -0.23 -1.17 1.58
CA PHE A 32 -0.04 -0.65 2.93
C PHE A 32 1.06 -1.39 3.70
N TYR A 33 1.08 -2.72 3.64
CA TYR A 33 2.13 -3.52 4.28
C TYR A 33 3.49 -3.34 3.63
N ALA A 34 3.54 -3.12 2.31
CA ALA A 34 4.78 -2.76 1.63
C ALA A 34 5.31 -1.41 2.14
N VAL A 35 4.46 -0.39 2.24
CA VAL A 35 4.82 0.92 2.80
C VAL A 35 5.28 0.79 4.26
N LYS A 36 4.54 0.06 5.11
CA LYS A 36 4.94 -0.20 6.50
C LYS A 36 6.31 -0.86 6.59
N ALA A 37 6.62 -1.80 5.70
CA ALA A 37 7.92 -2.45 5.67
C ALA A 37 9.05 -1.48 5.30
N VAL A 38 8.82 -0.51 4.41
CA VAL A 38 9.79 0.55 4.11
C VAL A 38 10.03 1.42 5.35
N LEU A 39 8.96 1.87 6.02
CA LEU A 39 9.10 2.73 7.21
C LEU A 39 9.74 2.01 8.40
N ALA A 40 9.56 0.69 8.49
CA ALA A 40 10.23 -0.12 9.50
C ALA A 40 11.76 -0.14 9.32
N LEU A 41 12.28 0.05 8.10
CA LEU A 41 13.73 0.22 7.87
C LEU A 41 14.27 1.52 8.46
N GLU A 42 13.41 2.51 8.68
CA GLU A 42 13.73 3.77 9.38
C GLU A 42 13.30 3.74 10.85
N GLU A 43 12.95 2.55 11.38
CA GLU A 43 12.44 2.37 12.75
C GLU A 43 11.24 3.27 13.08
N ARG A 44 10.45 3.62 12.07
CA ARG A 44 9.35 4.58 12.19
C ARG A 44 8.00 3.88 12.06
N ASP A 45 7.19 3.98 13.11
CA ASP A 45 5.83 3.44 13.13
C ASP A 45 4.79 4.52 13.45
N PHE A 46 3.59 4.33 12.94
CA PHE A 46 2.48 5.27 13.09
C PHE A 46 1.21 4.54 13.53
N LYS A 47 0.48 5.14 14.49
CA LYS A 47 -0.78 4.57 15.00
C LYS A 47 -1.92 4.60 13.97
N ARG A 48 -1.93 5.58 13.06
CA ARG A 48 -3.03 5.77 12.10
C ARG A 48 -2.59 5.45 10.68
N HIS A 49 -3.42 4.72 9.94
CA HIS A 49 -3.13 4.34 8.55
C HIS A 49 -2.90 5.54 7.62
N LYS A 50 -3.67 6.63 7.81
CA LYS A 50 -3.51 7.85 7.03
C LYS A 50 -2.15 8.51 7.23
N ASP A 51 -1.57 8.39 8.42
CA ASP A 51 -0.29 9.02 8.75
C ASP A 51 0.87 8.24 8.10
N VAL A 52 0.78 6.89 8.07
CA VAL A 52 1.71 6.02 7.32
C VAL A 52 1.80 6.47 5.85
N MET A 53 0.64 6.60 5.19
CA MET A 53 0.57 6.95 3.76
C MET A 53 0.99 8.40 3.48
N ALA A 54 0.60 9.34 4.35
CA ALA A 54 0.99 10.74 4.23
C ALA A 54 2.51 10.90 4.38
N TYR A 55 3.09 10.25 5.39
CA TYR A 55 4.53 10.29 5.62
C TYR A 55 5.31 9.68 4.46
N PHE A 56 4.89 8.52 3.97
CA PHE A 56 5.52 7.89 2.81
C PHE A 56 5.49 8.80 1.58
N ASN A 57 4.33 9.38 1.25
CA ASN A 57 4.23 10.29 0.11
C ASN A 57 5.12 11.53 0.29
N GLN A 58 5.16 12.12 1.48
CA GLN A 58 5.97 13.31 1.73
C GLN A 58 7.47 13.03 1.70
N LYS A 59 7.92 11.91 2.26
CA LYS A 59 9.37 11.63 2.39
C LYS A 59 9.97 10.91 1.21
N TYR A 60 9.20 10.07 0.54
CA TYR A 60 9.75 9.18 -0.49
C TYR A 60 9.28 9.58 -1.88
N VAL A 61 7.99 9.84 -2.05
CA VAL A 61 7.42 10.17 -3.37
C VAL A 61 7.69 11.63 -3.73
N ALA A 62 7.51 12.56 -2.78
CA ALA A 62 7.75 13.98 -3.02
C ALA A 62 9.25 14.31 -3.19
N ALA A 63 10.11 13.53 -2.53
CA ALA A 63 11.56 13.62 -2.67
C ALA A 63 12.12 12.81 -3.87
N TYR A 64 11.26 12.22 -4.71
CA TYR A 64 11.64 11.42 -5.88
C TYR A 64 12.48 10.16 -5.60
N VAL A 65 12.55 9.71 -4.34
CA VAL A 65 13.12 8.40 -3.96
C VAL A 65 12.31 7.27 -4.60
N PHE A 66 10.99 7.44 -4.65
CA PHE A 66 10.09 6.58 -5.41
C PHE A 66 9.39 7.38 -6.52
N PRO A 67 9.09 6.75 -7.67
CA PRO A 67 8.35 7.41 -8.75
C PRO A 67 7.02 8.02 -8.28
N ARG A 68 6.69 9.22 -8.80
CA ARG A 68 5.41 9.91 -8.53
C ARG A 68 4.18 9.05 -8.82
N ASP A 69 4.30 8.12 -9.76
CA ASP A 69 3.23 7.21 -10.14
C ASP A 69 2.81 6.27 -9.01
N ILE A 70 3.74 5.88 -8.13
CA ILE A 70 3.43 5.05 -6.96
C ILE A 70 2.49 5.81 -6.02
N GLY A 71 2.77 7.09 -5.76
CA GLY A 71 1.88 7.93 -4.94
C GLY A 71 0.46 8.03 -5.52
N ARG A 72 0.34 8.19 -6.85
CA ARG A 72 -0.97 8.21 -7.53
C ARG A 72 -1.72 6.88 -7.42
N LYS A 73 -1.02 5.76 -7.61
CA LYS A 73 -1.60 4.40 -7.46
C LYS A 73 -2.08 4.16 -6.04
N LEU A 74 -1.29 4.54 -5.03
CA LEU A 74 -1.67 4.44 -3.61
C LEU A 74 -2.91 5.29 -3.29
N ALA A 75 -2.95 6.53 -3.77
CA ALA A 75 -4.11 7.40 -3.59
C ALA A 75 -5.38 6.79 -4.21
N ARG A 76 -5.27 6.21 -5.41
CA ARG A 76 -6.38 5.53 -6.08
C ARG A 76 -6.88 4.33 -5.27
N LEU A 77 -5.97 3.49 -4.75
CA LEU A 77 -6.35 2.35 -3.90
C LEU A 77 -7.04 2.82 -2.62
N GLN A 78 -6.57 3.91 -2.01
CA GLN A 78 -7.18 4.45 -0.79
C GLN A 78 -8.59 5.00 -1.00
N GLN A 79 -8.88 5.54 -2.19
CA GLN A 79 -10.20 6.06 -2.54
C GLN A 79 -11.22 4.97 -2.89
N ASN A 80 -10.76 3.83 -3.42
CA ASN A 80 -11.63 2.78 -3.95
C ASN A 80 -11.76 1.53 -3.04
N ARG A 81 -11.10 1.53 -1.87
CA ARG A 81 -11.11 0.41 -0.91
C ARG A 81 -12.40 0.29 -0.11
#